data_AF-A0A964ZG81-F1
#
_entry.id   AF-A0A964ZG81-F1
#
_cell.length_a   1.000
_cell.length_b   1.000
_cell.length_c   1.000
_cell.angle_alpha   90.00
_cell.angle_beta   90.00
_cell.angle_gamma   90.00
#
_symmetry.space_group_name_H-M   'P 1'
#
loop_
_entity.id
_entity.type
_entity.pdbx_description
1 polymer ?
#
loop_
_entity_poly.entity_id
_entity_poly.type
_entity_poly.pdbx_seq_one_letter_code
_entity_poly.pdbx_strand_id
1 'polypeptide(L)'
;MRTRFSFRPLVENLEERAVPATISVVSGSLYVKNQLGNLTITPQATAGQVRVQDSGNGQNIVFSGVSTGIYVTGTSLADNITVNATTNPFPGLVQISGGNSGDTINLQGSIGGNLTVLGELGNDTVNVTAALTVGGAVNIADTAGDNDLLLSGAFSVGGALSASGQNAVTLGANALTVGGNLTLSAVTSGVGLNLTSSGTFTVGKNLTITGYAADDTASLTGTIAVSGNTTVNLGAGSNTFALTEAATSKLGGYLSYTGTTGVDNIDIGNATGLTIAGTASFSLGDGANTFDVTATTTISSNLTVTGGSGGNTLNIGGTLNANASVTLGNGINSTTFTTSPGGLLTYRGGNTQDTLTLNATGATFNVDILFGTSGTHVLTMTNGTGASITGKAMSGTPATSTFNQNDATIVSPFTINF
;
A
#
# COMPACT_ATOMS: atom_id res chain seq x y z
N MET A 1 7.40 56.51 -59.89
CA MET A 1 6.95 55.24 -59.26
C MET A 1 8.04 54.74 -58.34
N ARG A 2 7.80 54.65 -57.03
CA ARG A 2 8.76 54.09 -56.06
C ARG A 2 8.46 52.61 -55.86
N THR A 3 9.31 51.74 -56.38
CA THR A 3 9.28 50.29 -56.13
C THR A 3 9.64 50.03 -54.68
N ARG A 4 8.69 49.54 -53.88
CA ARG A 4 8.94 49.06 -52.51
C ARG A 4 9.53 47.66 -52.61
N PHE A 5 10.80 47.50 -52.23
CA PHE A 5 11.40 46.19 -52.06
C PHE A 5 10.93 45.61 -50.72
N SER A 6 10.11 44.56 -50.78
CA SER A 6 9.70 43.76 -49.64
C SER A 6 10.73 42.65 -49.45
N PHE A 7 11.63 42.79 -48.48
CA PHE A 7 12.50 41.70 -48.04
C PHE A 7 11.69 40.79 -47.11
N ARG A 8 11.50 39.52 -47.51
CA ARG A 8 11.00 38.46 -46.63
C ARG A 8 12.20 37.60 -46.26
N PRO A 9 12.77 37.74 -45.04
CA PRO A 9 13.79 36.80 -44.61
C PRO A 9 13.20 35.38 -44.67
N LEU A 10 13.88 34.47 -45.36
CA LEU A 10 13.64 33.05 -45.14
C LEU A 10 14.08 32.78 -43.70
N VAL A 11 13.11 32.61 -42.81
CA VAL A 11 13.37 32.02 -41.49
C VAL A 11 13.59 30.55 -41.78
N GLU A 12 14.86 30.11 -41.74
CA GLU A 12 15.19 28.69 -41.77
C GLU A 12 14.44 28.01 -40.62
N ASN A 13 13.90 26.81 -40.87
CA ASN A 13 13.26 26.04 -39.81
C ASN A 13 14.27 25.92 -38.67
N LEU A 14 13.87 26.32 -37.46
CA LEU A 14 14.70 26.15 -36.27
C LEU A 14 14.90 24.65 -36.06
N GLU A 15 16.00 24.11 -36.58
CA GLU A 15 16.43 22.75 -36.25
C GLU A 15 16.82 22.74 -34.78
N GLU A 16 16.28 21.78 -34.04
CA GLU A 16 16.63 21.54 -32.66
C GLU A 16 18.12 21.17 -32.60
N ARG A 17 18.95 22.10 -32.12
CA ARG A 17 20.37 21.83 -31.92
C ARG A 17 20.53 21.12 -30.58
N ALA A 18 20.80 19.82 -30.63
CA ALA A 18 21.25 19.05 -29.47
C ALA A 18 22.53 19.69 -28.91
N VAL A 19 22.40 20.35 -27.77
CA VAL A 19 23.53 20.86 -26.99
C VAL A 19 23.92 19.79 -25.96
N PRO A 20 25.22 19.58 -25.66
CA PRO A 20 25.63 18.59 -24.67
C PRO A 20 25.15 18.96 -23.26
N ALA A 21 24.85 17.97 -22.42
CA ALA A 21 24.46 18.19 -21.03
C ALA A 21 25.35 19.26 -20.33
N THR A 22 24.71 20.19 -19.62
CA THR A 22 25.44 21.20 -18.83
C THR A 22 25.84 20.58 -17.50
N ILE A 23 27.15 20.43 -17.27
CA ILE A 23 27.68 19.76 -16.08
C ILE A 23 28.60 20.70 -15.30
N SER A 24 28.45 20.75 -13.98
CA SER A 24 29.34 21.53 -13.10
C SER A 24 29.55 20.86 -11.75
N VAL A 25 30.70 21.11 -11.12
CA VAL A 25 30.97 20.70 -9.73
C VAL A 25 31.13 21.94 -8.87
N VAL A 26 30.29 22.07 -7.83
CA VAL A 26 30.30 23.21 -6.92
C VAL A 26 30.26 22.69 -5.48
N SER A 27 31.27 23.04 -4.68
CA SER A 27 31.35 22.66 -3.26
C SER A 27 31.15 21.15 -3.01
N GLY A 28 31.73 20.33 -3.89
CA GLY A 28 31.68 18.88 -3.85
C GLY A 28 30.38 18.24 -4.34
N SER A 29 29.45 19.04 -4.86
CA SER A 29 28.21 18.57 -5.49
C SER A 29 28.33 18.62 -7.01
N LEU A 30 27.92 17.55 -7.68
CA LEU A 30 27.82 17.47 -9.14
C LEU A 30 26.40 17.87 -9.57
N TYR A 31 26.29 18.83 -10.48
CA TYR A 31 25.04 19.25 -11.10
C TYR A 31 25.08 18.86 -12.57
N VAL A 32 24.06 18.12 -13.02
CA VAL A 32 23.90 17.66 -14.39
C VAL A 32 22.53 18.10 -14.89
N LYS A 33 22.51 18.91 -15.94
CA LYS A 33 21.29 19.20 -16.69
C LYS A 33 21.32 18.40 -17.99
N ASN A 34 20.44 17.41 -18.10
CA ASN A 34 20.33 16.60 -19.32
C ASN A 34 19.81 17.48 -20.46
N GLN A 35 20.29 17.25 -21.68
CA GLN A 35 19.88 18.07 -22.83
C GLN A 35 19.33 17.25 -24.00
N LEU A 36 19.64 15.95 -24.12
CA LEU A 36 18.93 15.01 -24.98
C LEU A 36 19.39 13.56 -24.73
N GLY A 37 18.48 12.62 -24.51
CA GLY A 37 18.75 11.17 -24.54
C GLY A 37 19.19 10.56 -23.20
N ASN A 38 19.71 9.32 -23.26
CA ASN A 38 20.10 8.56 -22.07
C ASN A 38 21.27 9.20 -21.34
N LEU A 39 21.12 9.37 -20.02
CA LEU A 39 22.14 9.85 -19.10
C LEU A 39 22.56 8.72 -18.17
N THR A 40 23.86 8.43 -18.06
CA THR A 40 24.39 7.46 -17.09
C THR A 40 25.42 8.12 -16.18
N ILE A 41 25.24 7.96 -14.88
CA ILE A 41 26.11 8.47 -13.83
C ILE A 41 26.71 7.27 -13.08
N THR A 42 28.03 7.22 -12.95
CA THR A 42 28.75 6.08 -12.35
C THR A 42 29.87 6.58 -11.42
N PRO A 43 29.76 6.43 -10.09
CA PRO A 43 30.88 6.60 -9.18
C PRO A 43 32.07 5.71 -9.55
N GLN A 44 33.28 6.27 -9.53
CA GLN A 44 34.50 5.59 -9.94
C GLN A 44 35.27 5.01 -8.74
N ALA A 45 36.26 4.15 -9.02
CA ALA A 45 37.06 3.50 -7.98
C ALA A 45 37.88 4.48 -7.14
N THR A 46 38.27 5.61 -7.73
CA THR A 46 38.89 6.70 -7.00
C THR A 46 37.83 7.50 -6.24
N ALA A 47 37.97 7.57 -4.92
CA ALA A 47 37.04 8.31 -4.07
C ALA A 47 36.89 9.76 -4.54
N GLY A 48 35.63 10.24 -4.57
CA GLY A 48 35.31 11.57 -5.05
C GLY A 48 35.29 11.72 -6.58
N GLN A 49 35.48 10.64 -7.35
CA GLN A 49 35.32 10.68 -8.80
C GLN A 49 33.98 10.11 -9.26
N VAL A 50 33.34 10.80 -10.19
CA VAL A 50 32.08 10.39 -10.81
C VAL A 50 32.20 10.56 -12.32
N ARG A 51 31.84 9.51 -13.07
CA ARG A 51 31.74 9.54 -14.53
C ARG A 51 30.30 9.88 -14.93
N VAL A 52 30.16 10.79 -15.87
CA VAL A 52 28.89 11.12 -16.54
C VAL A 52 29.03 10.77 -18.01
N GLN A 53 28.05 10.03 -18.53
CA GLN A 53 27.94 9.66 -19.93
C GLN A 53 26.60 10.12 -20.47
N ASP A 54 26.64 11.04 -21.44
CA ASP A 54 25.50 11.55 -22.18
C ASP A 54 25.45 10.87 -23.56
N SER A 55 24.33 10.21 -23.87
CA SER A 55 24.15 9.47 -25.11
C SER A 55 24.14 10.34 -26.38
N GLY A 56 23.97 11.66 -26.25
CA GLY A 56 24.00 12.58 -27.38
C GLY A 56 25.34 12.61 -28.11
N ASN A 57 26.45 12.17 -27.48
CA ASN A 57 27.78 12.09 -28.11
C ASN A 57 28.75 11.05 -27.49
N GLY A 58 28.30 10.19 -26.57
CA GLY A 58 29.07 9.04 -26.05
C GLY A 58 30.35 9.39 -25.26
N GLN A 59 30.58 10.67 -24.96
CA GLN A 59 31.77 11.12 -24.23
C GLN A 59 31.64 10.75 -22.75
N ASN A 60 32.62 9.99 -22.27
CA ASN A 60 32.78 9.66 -20.86
C ASN A 60 33.56 10.77 -20.17
N ILE A 61 32.88 11.65 -19.43
CA ILE A 61 33.52 12.74 -18.69
C ILE A 61 33.64 12.35 -17.23
N VAL A 62 34.85 12.39 -16.67
CA VAL A 62 35.10 12.10 -15.25
C VAL A 62 35.32 13.40 -14.49
N PHE A 63 34.54 13.59 -13.43
CA PHE A 63 34.63 14.71 -12.51
C PHE A 63 35.28 14.27 -11.21
N SER A 64 36.10 15.13 -10.61
CA SER A 64 36.74 14.90 -9.30
C SER A 64 36.17 15.83 -8.24
N GLY A 65 36.32 15.44 -6.97
CA GLY A 65 35.85 16.22 -5.82
C GLY A 65 34.36 16.06 -5.52
N VAL A 66 33.65 15.11 -6.15
CA VAL A 66 32.22 14.88 -5.94
C VAL A 66 32.01 13.97 -4.72
N SER A 67 31.68 14.56 -3.57
CA SER A 67 31.55 13.84 -2.30
C SER A 67 30.25 14.14 -1.54
N THR A 68 29.56 15.24 -1.86
CA THR A 68 28.40 15.70 -1.09
C THR A 68 27.08 15.33 -1.75
N GLY A 69 26.96 15.52 -3.07
CA GLY A 69 25.71 15.23 -3.76
C GLY A 69 25.83 15.12 -5.28
N ILE A 70 24.85 14.48 -5.88
CA ILE A 70 24.60 14.43 -7.33
C ILE A 70 23.19 14.96 -7.56
N TYR A 71 23.05 15.97 -8.40
CA TYR A 71 21.79 16.61 -8.75
C TYR A 71 21.60 16.51 -10.25
N VAL A 72 20.51 15.88 -10.67
CA VAL A 72 20.14 15.70 -12.07
C VAL A 72 18.82 16.42 -12.32
N THR A 73 18.77 17.19 -13.40
CA THR A 73 17.54 17.75 -13.94
C THR A 73 17.41 17.27 -15.38
N GLY A 74 16.35 16.56 -15.69
CA GLY A 74 16.01 16.14 -17.03
C GLY A 74 15.40 17.29 -17.85
N THR A 75 14.62 16.92 -18.84
CA THR A 75 14.13 17.78 -19.93
C THR A 75 12.60 17.74 -19.98
N SER A 76 12.01 18.30 -21.03
CA SER A 76 10.58 18.13 -21.31
C SER A 76 10.31 16.97 -22.28
N LEU A 77 11.33 16.15 -22.57
CA LEU A 77 11.29 15.00 -23.46
C LEU A 77 11.60 13.76 -22.63
N ALA A 78 11.05 12.61 -23.03
CA ALA A 78 11.24 11.35 -22.31
C ALA A 78 12.73 11.05 -22.10
N ASP A 79 13.15 11.10 -20.84
CA ASP A 79 14.52 10.90 -20.42
C ASP A 79 14.75 9.48 -19.88
N ASN A 80 15.96 8.96 -20.08
CA ASN A 80 16.40 7.73 -19.42
C ASN A 80 17.63 8.01 -18.57
N ILE A 81 17.41 8.15 -17.27
CA ILE A 81 18.42 8.57 -16.31
C ILE A 81 18.84 7.36 -15.48
N THR A 82 20.13 6.98 -15.55
CA THR A 82 20.68 5.85 -14.80
C THR A 82 21.72 6.33 -13.78
N VAL A 83 21.52 5.99 -12.51
CA VAL A 83 22.55 6.10 -11.47
C VAL A 83 23.04 4.71 -11.11
N ASN A 84 24.27 4.40 -11.53
CA ASN A 84 24.90 3.10 -11.33
C ASN A 84 26.04 3.19 -10.32
N ALA A 85 25.73 2.94 -9.04
CA ALA A 85 26.69 2.89 -7.94
C ALA A 85 27.06 1.46 -7.53
N THR A 86 27.02 0.50 -8.47
CA THR A 86 27.24 -0.93 -8.16
C THR A 86 28.69 -1.26 -7.85
N THR A 87 29.64 -0.69 -8.61
CA THR A 87 31.07 -0.94 -8.40
C THR A 87 31.62 -0.17 -7.21
N ASN A 88 31.16 1.07 -7.02
CA ASN A 88 31.64 1.96 -5.96
C ASN A 88 30.45 2.68 -5.32
N PRO A 89 30.27 2.56 -4.00
CA PRO A 89 29.24 3.32 -3.28
C PRO A 89 29.46 4.83 -3.43
N PHE A 90 28.37 5.57 -3.63
CA PHE A 90 28.40 7.03 -3.55
C PHE A 90 28.10 7.46 -2.11
N PRO A 91 28.98 8.20 -1.41
CA PRO A 91 28.77 8.50 0.01
C PRO A 91 27.71 9.58 0.28
N GLY A 92 27.42 10.43 -0.71
CA GLY A 92 26.53 11.58 -0.57
C GLY A 92 25.06 11.28 -0.92
N LEU A 93 24.30 12.35 -1.16
CA LEU A 93 22.90 12.27 -1.58
C LEU A 93 22.76 12.28 -3.11
N VAL A 94 21.67 11.71 -3.61
CA VAL A 94 21.31 11.77 -5.03
C VAL A 94 19.92 12.38 -5.15
N GLN A 95 19.79 13.39 -6.02
CA GLN A 95 18.51 13.98 -6.38
C GLN A 95 18.35 13.98 -7.90
N ILE A 96 17.21 13.51 -8.38
CA ILE A 96 16.85 13.45 -9.80
C ILE A 96 15.48 14.11 -9.97
N SER A 97 15.38 15.03 -10.91
CA SER A 97 14.11 15.54 -11.45
C SER A 97 14.02 15.08 -12.90
N GLY A 98 12.96 14.34 -13.24
CA GLY A 98 12.70 13.80 -14.58
C GLY A 98 12.31 14.92 -15.53
N GLY A 99 11.23 15.64 -15.21
CA GLY A 99 10.76 16.78 -15.99
C GLY A 99 9.30 16.60 -16.39
N ASN A 100 8.90 17.02 -17.59
CA ASN A 100 7.46 17.09 -17.93
C ASN A 100 6.97 15.97 -18.88
N SER A 101 7.72 14.89 -19.00
CA SER A 101 7.51 13.80 -19.95
C SER A 101 7.47 12.45 -19.24
N GLY A 102 7.26 11.35 -19.97
CA GLY A 102 7.36 10.02 -19.38
C GLY A 102 8.83 9.60 -19.26
N ASP A 103 9.41 9.76 -18.07
CA ASP A 103 10.82 9.52 -17.83
C ASP A 103 11.07 8.16 -17.16
N THR A 104 12.20 7.54 -17.48
CA THR A 104 12.64 6.30 -16.84
C THR A 104 13.88 6.56 -16.00
N ILE A 105 13.78 6.36 -14.68
CA ILE A 105 14.87 6.52 -13.72
C ILE A 105 15.34 5.15 -13.23
N ASN A 106 16.54 4.74 -13.62
CA ASN A 106 17.14 3.46 -13.23
C ASN A 106 18.17 3.64 -12.11
N LEU A 107 18.00 2.92 -11.00
CA LEU A 107 18.81 3.07 -9.79
C LEU A 107 19.39 1.72 -9.35
N GLN A 108 20.70 1.69 -9.06
CA GLN A 108 21.38 0.48 -8.61
C GLN A 108 22.66 0.79 -7.82
N GLY A 109 23.03 -0.13 -6.92
CA GLY A 109 24.27 -0.07 -6.15
C GLY A 109 24.08 0.49 -4.74
N SER A 110 24.97 1.40 -4.30
CA SER A 110 24.92 1.94 -2.94
C SER A 110 25.03 3.46 -2.90
N ILE A 111 24.10 4.10 -2.21
CA ILE A 111 24.02 5.54 -1.93
C ILE A 111 24.06 5.71 -0.41
N GLY A 112 25.06 6.41 0.12
CA GLY A 112 25.27 6.60 1.56
C GLY A 112 24.29 7.60 2.18
N GLY A 113 23.92 8.64 1.42
CA GLY A 113 22.99 9.68 1.85
C GLY A 113 21.53 9.40 1.51
N ASN A 114 20.77 10.48 1.30
CA ASN A 114 19.38 10.41 0.87
C ASN A 114 19.27 10.22 -0.65
N LEU A 115 18.16 9.66 -1.08
CA LEU A 115 17.75 9.60 -2.48
C LEU A 115 16.45 10.38 -2.64
N THR A 116 16.38 11.25 -3.64
CA THR A 116 15.15 11.93 -4.03
C THR A 116 14.94 11.82 -5.53
N VAL A 117 13.75 11.36 -5.93
CA VAL A 117 13.31 11.33 -7.32
C VAL A 117 12.02 12.12 -7.44
N LEU A 118 11.98 13.04 -8.39
CA LEU A 118 10.83 13.87 -8.71
C LEU A 118 10.49 13.60 -10.18
N GLY A 119 9.44 12.84 -10.49
CA GLY A 119 8.98 12.67 -11.87
C GLY A 119 8.40 13.97 -12.43
N GLU A 120 7.75 14.76 -11.56
CA GLU A 120 7.00 15.98 -11.91
C GLU A 120 5.72 15.67 -12.71
N LEU A 121 5.66 15.97 -14.01
CA LEU A 121 4.50 15.71 -14.88
C LEU A 121 4.85 14.62 -15.89
N GLY A 122 3.91 13.71 -16.16
CA GLY A 122 4.11 12.68 -17.17
C GLY A 122 3.90 11.30 -16.58
N ASN A 123 4.16 10.27 -17.39
CA ASN A 123 4.04 8.89 -16.94
C ASN A 123 5.45 8.36 -16.66
N ASP A 124 5.91 8.52 -15.43
CA ASP A 124 7.27 8.21 -15.03
C ASP A 124 7.42 6.78 -14.53
N THR A 125 8.64 6.25 -14.61
CA THR A 125 8.98 4.93 -14.08
C THR A 125 10.27 5.00 -13.29
N VAL A 126 10.21 4.67 -12.00
CA VAL A 126 11.39 4.48 -11.16
C VAL A 126 11.69 3.00 -11.01
N ASN A 127 12.86 2.60 -11.49
CA ASN A 127 13.31 1.21 -11.56
C ASN A 127 14.45 0.93 -10.60
N VAL A 128 14.28 -0.13 -9.80
CA VAL A 128 15.36 -0.80 -9.07
C VAL A 128 15.38 -2.25 -9.53
N THR A 129 16.19 -2.54 -10.55
CA THR A 129 16.28 -3.89 -11.15
C THR A 129 17.42 -4.72 -10.60
N ALA A 130 18.49 -4.07 -10.15
CA ALA A 130 19.58 -4.67 -9.40
C ALA A 130 19.51 -4.23 -7.92
N ALA A 131 20.37 -4.82 -7.08
CA ALA A 131 20.39 -4.46 -5.67
C ALA A 131 20.70 -2.96 -5.48
N LEU A 132 19.91 -2.29 -4.64
CA LEU A 132 20.09 -0.89 -4.24
C LEU A 132 20.08 -0.80 -2.71
N THR A 133 21.05 -0.09 -2.14
CA THR A 133 21.05 0.30 -0.73
C THR A 133 21.14 1.82 -0.62
N VAL A 134 20.25 2.41 0.16
CA VAL A 134 20.26 3.83 0.50
C VAL A 134 20.43 3.97 2.01
N GLY A 135 21.52 4.61 2.45
CA GLY A 135 21.81 4.77 3.89
C GLY A 135 20.85 5.72 4.60
N GLY A 136 20.39 6.76 3.90
CA GLY A 136 19.43 7.74 4.39
C GLY A 136 17.98 7.42 4.07
N ALA A 137 17.19 8.47 3.88
CA ALA A 137 15.79 8.37 3.46
C ALA A 137 15.66 8.36 1.92
N VAL A 138 14.58 7.77 1.43
CA VAL A 138 14.19 7.78 0.02
C VAL A 138 12.86 8.53 -0.11
N ASN A 139 12.82 9.50 -1.01
CA ASN A 139 11.60 10.22 -1.37
C ASN A 139 11.38 10.15 -2.89
N ILE A 140 10.31 9.51 -3.32
CA ILE A 140 9.87 9.46 -4.72
C ILE A 140 8.55 10.23 -4.75
N ALA A 141 8.50 11.31 -5.52
CA ALA A 141 7.33 12.17 -5.54
C ALA A 141 6.99 12.55 -6.98
N ASP A 142 5.90 11.98 -7.46
CA ASP A 142 5.32 12.30 -8.75
C ASP A 142 4.03 13.08 -8.51
N THR A 143 3.78 14.10 -9.33
CA THR A 143 2.69 15.05 -9.07
C THR A 143 1.50 14.89 -10.01
N ALA A 144 1.70 14.21 -11.14
CA ALA A 144 0.67 13.92 -12.13
C ALA A 144 1.05 12.70 -12.97
N GLY A 145 0.10 12.23 -13.78
CA GLY A 145 0.26 11.14 -14.74
C GLY A 145 0.31 9.75 -14.12
N ASP A 146 0.58 8.75 -14.96
CA ASP A 146 0.57 7.34 -14.58
C ASP A 146 1.99 6.87 -14.22
N ASN A 147 2.32 6.87 -12.94
CA ASN A 147 3.68 6.64 -12.47
C ASN A 147 3.87 5.25 -11.84
N ASP A 148 4.99 4.62 -12.17
CA ASP A 148 5.31 3.27 -11.73
C ASP A 148 6.59 3.23 -10.88
N LEU A 149 6.50 2.59 -9.71
CA LEU A 149 7.65 2.22 -8.89
C LEU A 149 7.88 0.71 -8.99
N LEU A 150 8.95 0.31 -9.69
CA LEU A 150 9.27 -1.09 -9.96
C LEU A 150 10.52 -1.51 -9.18
N LEU A 151 10.30 -2.26 -8.10
CA LEU A 151 11.33 -2.75 -7.18
C LEU A 151 11.54 -4.25 -7.38
N SER A 152 12.19 -4.60 -8.49
CA SER A 152 12.46 -6.01 -8.84
C SER A 152 13.77 -6.53 -8.27
N GLY A 153 14.74 -5.67 -7.96
CA GLY A 153 15.98 -5.99 -7.23
C GLY A 153 15.82 -5.86 -5.71
N ALA A 154 16.78 -6.38 -4.95
CA ALA A 154 16.79 -6.19 -3.50
C ALA A 154 16.97 -4.70 -3.15
N PHE A 155 16.07 -4.14 -2.35
CA PHE A 155 16.10 -2.72 -2.01
C PHE A 155 16.13 -2.52 -0.50
N SER A 156 17.17 -1.85 -0.01
CA SER A 156 17.34 -1.54 1.41
C SER A 156 17.43 -0.04 1.63
N VAL A 157 16.65 0.48 2.57
CA VAL A 157 16.61 1.89 2.97
C VAL A 157 16.87 1.97 4.48
N GLY A 158 17.93 2.67 4.88
CA GLY A 158 18.26 2.85 6.30
C GLY A 158 17.27 3.75 7.05
N GLY A 159 16.75 4.76 6.35
CA GLY A 159 15.74 5.70 6.84
C GLY A 159 14.30 5.34 6.45
N ALA A 160 13.48 6.37 6.23
CA ALA A 160 12.12 6.21 5.71
C ALA A 160 12.12 6.11 4.18
N LEU A 161 11.12 5.42 3.63
CA LEU A 161 10.80 5.42 2.21
C LEU A 161 9.40 6.03 2.03
N SER A 162 9.30 7.07 1.23
CA SER A 162 8.05 7.67 0.79
C SER A 162 7.97 7.61 -0.72
N ALA A 163 6.89 7.04 -1.25
CA ALA A 163 6.54 7.10 -2.67
C ALA A 163 5.12 7.66 -2.81
N SER A 164 5.00 8.85 -3.40
CA SER A 164 3.71 9.52 -3.62
C SER A 164 3.45 9.74 -5.09
N GLY A 165 2.17 9.74 -5.45
CA GLY A 165 1.74 9.92 -6.84
C GLY A 165 1.88 8.67 -7.69
N GLN A 166 1.85 7.48 -7.07
CA GLN A 166 2.09 6.22 -7.77
C GLN A 166 0.79 5.61 -8.28
N ASN A 167 0.82 5.06 -9.48
CA ASN A 167 -0.27 4.27 -10.04
C ASN A 167 0.02 2.80 -9.83
N ALA A 168 1.24 2.34 -10.07
CA ALA A 168 1.67 1.00 -9.70
C ALA A 168 2.88 1.03 -8.77
N VAL A 169 2.85 0.18 -7.74
CA VAL A 169 4.02 -0.12 -6.91
C VAL A 169 4.21 -1.62 -6.94
N THR A 170 5.23 -2.08 -7.66
CA THR A 170 5.53 -3.50 -7.79
C THR A 170 6.76 -3.85 -6.98
N LEU A 171 6.56 -4.64 -5.92
CA LEU A 171 7.63 -5.23 -5.12
C LEU A 171 7.85 -6.66 -5.60
N GLY A 172 8.95 -6.89 -6.29
CA GLY A 172 9.29 -8.20 -6.82
C GLY A 172 9.56 -9.25 -5.74
N ALA A 173 10.04 -10.42 -6.16
CA ALA A 173 10.36 -11.52 -5.26
C ALA A 173 11.57 -11.22 -4.33
N ASN A 174 12.33 -10.17 -4.63
CA ASN A 174 13.48 -9.76 -3.84
C ASN A 174 13.06 -8.97 -2.59
N ALA A 175 13.95 -8.91 -1.60
CA ALA A 175 13.63 -8.27 -0.33
C ALA A 175 13.53 -6.74 -0.45
N LEU A 176 12.46 -6.16 0.09
CA LEU A 176 12.37 -4.75 0.46
C LEU A 176 12.57 -4.62 1.98
N THR A 177 13.57 -3.84 2.40
CA THR A 177 13.81 -3.51 3.81
C THR A 177 13.84 -2.01 4.00
N VAL A 178 12.98 -1.49 4.87
CA VAL A 178 12.93 -0.07 5.23
C VAL A 178 13.13 0.05 6.74
N GLY A 179 14.21 0.70 7.19
CA GLY A 179 14.51 0.87 8.62
C GLY A 179 13.55 1.82 9.34
N GLY A 180 12.95 2.76 8.60
CA GLY A 180 12.00 3.76 9.08
C GLY A 180 10.54 3.44 8.74
N ASN A 181 9.77 4.49 8.47
CA ASN A 181 8.40 4.37 7.97
C ASN A 181 8.41 4.08 6.47
N LEU A 182 7.43 3.31 6.00
CA LEU A 182 7.09 3.20 4.59
C LEU A 182 5.75 3.92 4.34
N THR A 183 5.74 4.86 3.41
CA THR A 183 4.52 5.56 2.96
C THR A 183 4.37 5.38 1.45
N LEU A 184 3.25 4.83 1.02
CA LEU A 184 2.89 4.65 -0.38
C LEU A 184 1.56 5.35 -0.62
N SER A 185 1.48 6.21 -1.64
CA SER A 185 0.23 6.92 -1.95
C SER A 185 -0.01 7.08 -3.43
N ALA A 186 -1.28 6.95 -3.81
CA ALA A 186 -1.72 7.13 -5.19
C ALA A 186 -1.64 8.59 -5.64
N VAL A 187 -1.70 8.78 -6.96
CA VAL A 187 -1.98 10.08 -7.56
C VAL A 187 -3.45 10.45 -7.37
N THR A 188 -3.75 11.73 -7.16
CA THR A 188 -5.12 12.23 -6.94
C THR A 188 -5.99 12.24 -8.21
N SER A 189 -5.45 11.89 -9.37
CA SER A 189 -6.06 12.11 -10.70
C SER A 189 -7.07 11.04 -11.14
N GLY A 190 -7.61 10.25 -10.22
CA GLY A 190 -8.66 9.27 -10.52
C GLY A 190 -8.16 7.98 -11.16
N VAL A 191 -6.87 7.66 -10.99
CA VAL A 191 -6.31 6.34 -11.31
C VAL A 191 -6.03 5.60 -10.01
N GLY A 192 -6.34 4.31 -10.00
CA GLY A 192 -6.18 3.47 -8.83
C GLY A 192 -4.71 3.13 -8.56
N LEU A 193 -4.34 3.06 -7.29
CA LEU A 193 -3.11 2.47 -6.79
C LEU A 193 -3.18 0.96 -6.99
N ASN A 194 -2.19 0.39 -7.66
CA ASN A 194 -1.96 -1.05 -7.75
C ASN A 194 -0.65 -1.41 -7.05
N LEU A 195 -0.73 -1.72 -5.77
CA LEU A 195 0.38 -2.20 -4.96
C LEU A 195 0.39 -3.73 -4.93
N THR A 196 1.48 -4.33 -5.41
CA THR A 196 1.70 -5.78 -5.34
C THR A 196 3.05 -6.10 -4.70
N SER A 197 3.10 -7.14 -3.86
CA SER A 197 4.37 -7.71 -3.38
C SER A 197 4.42 -9.22 -3.54
N SER A 198 5.61 -9.78 -3.74
CA SER A 198 5.82 -11.25 -3.84
C SER A 198 7.03 -11.80 -3.08
N GLY A 199 7.79 -10.93 -2.40
CA GLY A 199 9.02 -11.26 -1.69
C GLY A 199 8.95 -11.03 -0.18
N THR A 200 10.13 -10.88 0.44
CA THR A 200 10.22 -10.44 1.84
C THR A 200 10.04 -8.93 1.92
N PHE A 201 9.09 -8.50 2.74
CA PHE A 201 8.74 -7.11 2.95
C PHE A 201 8.89 -6.75 4.43
N THR A 202 9.88 -5.91 4.76
CA THR A 202 10.18 -5.51 6.13
C THR A 202 10.15 -4.00 6.31
N VAL A 203 9.39 -3.54 7.31
CA VAL A 203 9.30 -2.12 7.72
C VAL A 203 9.60 -2.01 9.22
N GLY A 204 10.65 -1.27 9.54
CA GLY A 204 11.17 -1.10 10.90
C GLY A 204 10.29 -0.21 11.79
N LYS A 205 9.41 0.60 11.20
CA LYS A 205 8.40 1.40 11.91
C LYS A 205 7.01 1.19 11.32
N ASN A 206 6.35 2.24 10.85
CA ASN A 206 4.95 2.18 10.39
C ASN A 206 4.87 1.99 8.88
N LEU A 207 3.85 1.24 8.44
CA LEU A 207 3.41 1.14 7.04
C LEU A 207 2.15 1.99 6.86
N THR A 208 2.16 2.88 5.88
CA THR A 208 0.99 3.65 5.43
C THR A 208 0.78 3.45 3.94
N ILE A 209 -0.43 3.04 3.57
CA ILE A 209 -0.87 2.89 2.18
C ILE A 209 -2.11 3.78 1.99
N THR A 210 -2.10 4.64 0.97
CA THR A 210 -3.18 5.59 0.71
C THR A 210 -3.59 5.55 -0.76
N GLY A 211 -4.78 5.02 -1.02
CA GLY A 211 -5.51 5.13 -2.27
C GLY A 211 -6.25 6.46 -2.39
N TYR A 212 -7.18 6.57 -3.35
CA TYR A 212 -7.98 7.77 -3.57
C TYR A 212 -9.45 7.47 -3.89
N ALA A 213 -9.93 7.79 -5.08
CA ALA A 213 -11.36 7.69 -5.44
C ALA A 213 -11.62 6.65 -6.54
N ALA A 214 -10.55 6.05 -7.06
CA ALA A 214 -10.60 5.01 -8.08
C ALA A 214 -10.46 3.64 -7.42
N ASP A 215 -10.66 2.58 -8.19
CA ASP A 215 -10.50 1.21 -7.69
C ASP A 215 -9.03 0.95 -7.33
N ASP A 216 -8.73 0.86 -6.04
CA ASP A 216 -7.39 0.64 -5.53
C ASP A 216 -7.16 -0.84 -5.15
N THR A 217 -5.97 -1.37 -5.41
CA THR A 217 -5.53 -2.69 -4.97
C THR A 217 -4.26 -2.57 -4.14
N ALA A 218 -4.28 -3.13 -2.93
CA ALA A 218 -3.11 -3.35 -2.10
C ALA A 218 -3.02 -4.84 -1.74
N SER A 219 -2.22 -5.58 -2.52
CA SER A 219 -1.99 -7.01 -2.32
C SER A 219 -0.56 -7.25 -1.88
N LEU A 220 -0.38 -7.56 -0.60
CA LEU A 220 0.92 -7.89 -0.04
C LEU A 220 1.03 -9.41 0.08
N THR A 221 1.93 -10.01 -0.70
CA THR A 221 2.23 -11.44 -0.64
C THR A 221 3.69 -11.70 -0.25
N GLY A 222 3.95 -12.86 0.35
CA GLY A 222 5.26 -13.25 0.88
C GLY A 222 5.42 -12.94 2.37
N THR A 223 6.66 -12.93 2.88
CA THR A 223 6.91 -12.66 4.30
C THR A 223 6.73 -11.18 4.60
N ILE A 224 5.77 -10.83 5.46
CA ILE A 224 5.46 -9.44 5.83
C ILE A 224 5.85 -9.21 7.29
N ALA A 225 6.72 -8.25 7.53
CA ALA A 225 7.15 -7.86 8.87
C ALA A 225 7.08 -6.34 9.05
N VAL A 226 6.08 -5.85 9.76
CA VAL A 226 5.97 -4.43 10.14
C VAL A 226 6.13 -4.34 11.64
N SER A 227 7.14 -3.62 12.13
CA SER A 227 7.38 -3.52 13.58
C SER A 227 6.39 -2.60 14.29
N GLY A 228 5.93 -1.55 13.61
CA GLY A 228 4.95 -0.59 14.09
C GLY A 228 3.55 -0.85 13.54
N ASN A 229 2.80 0.23 13.32
CA ASN A 229 1.41 0.18 12.88
C ASN A 229 1.30 0.02 11.37
N THR A 230 0.24 -0.64 10.93
CA THR A 230 -0.16 -0.71 9.52
C THR A 230 -1.47 0.04 9.33
N THR A 231 -1.45 1.07 8.49
CA THR A 231 -2.61 1.90 8.17
C THR A 231 -2.85 1.87 6.67
N VAL A 232 -4.04 1.43 6.27
CA VAL A 232 -4.46 1.33 4.88
C VAL A 232 -5.72 2.16 4.72
N ASN A 233 -5.69 3.15 3.84
CA ASN A 233 -6.85 3.96 3.49
C ASN A 233 -6.99 3.95 1.98
N LEU A 234 -7.92 3.15 1.44
CA LEU A 234 -8.12 3.05 -0.01
C LEU A 234 -9.27 3.95 -0.50
N GLY A 235 -9.83 4.80 0.39
CA GLY A 235 -10.77 5.83 -0.01
C GLY A 235 -12.04 5.28 -0.66
N ALA A 236 -12.45 5.84 -1.79
CA ALA A 236 -13.65 5.45 -2.54
C ALA A 236 -13.25 4.58 -3.74
N GLY A 237 -14.23 3.91 -4.36
CA GLY A 237 -13.97 2.95 -5.43
C GLY A 237 -14.18 1.52 -4.95
N SER A 238 -14.04 0.57 -5.87
CA SER A 238 -14.09 -0.85 -5.53
C SER A 238 -12.70 -1.33 -5.17
N ASN A 239 -12.37 -1.37 -3.88
CA ASN A 239 -11.00 -1.60 -3.44
C ASN A 239 -10.75 -3.04 -3.05
N THR A 240 -9.49 -3.46 -3.16
CA THR A 240 -9.02 -4.74 -2.63
C THR A 240 -7.85 -4.53 -1.68
N PHE A 241 -7.95 -5.04 -0.46
CA PHE A 241 -6.81 -5.15 0.46
C PHE A 241 -6.61 -6.61 0.83
N ALA A 242 -5.49 -7.18 0.39
CA ALA A 242 -5.17 -8.59 0.61
C ALA A 242 -3.81 -8.73 1.31
N LEU A 243 -3.79 -9.53 2.37
CA LEU A 243 -2.57 -10.04 3.00
C LEU A 243 -2.52 -11.55 2.70
N THR A 244 -1.63 -11.91 1.78
CA THR A 244 -1.36 -13.30 1.36
C THR A 244 0.03 -13.71 1.81
N GLU A 245 0.20 -13.79 3.12
CA GLU A 245 1.53 -13.84 3.70
C GLU A 245 2.24 -15.20 3.57
N ALA A 246 3.52 -15.27 3.92
CA ALA A 246 4.18 -16.53 4.22
C ALA A 246 4.08 -16.82 5.73
N ALA A 247 4.34 -18.08 6.12
CA ALA A 247 4.52 -18.46 7.53
C ALA A 247 5.42 -17.44 8.23
N THR A 248 5.11 -17.08 9.48
CA THR A 248 5.88 -16.14 10.35
C THR A 248 5.66 -14.65 10.12
N SER A 249 4.74 -14.26 9.25
CA SER A 249 4.46 -12.83 9.04
C SER A 249 3.80 -12.18 10.26
N LYS A 250 4.19 -10.94 10.53
CA LYS A 250 3.85 -10.23 11.76
C LYS A 250 3.62 -8.74 11.51
N LEU A 251 2.51 -8.25 12.05
CA LEU A 251 2.26 -6.82 12.28
C LEU A 251 2.39 -6.54 13.78
N GLY A 252 3.43 -5.79 14.15
CA GLY A 252 3.83 -5.55 15.53
C GLY A 252 2.96 -4.52 16.27
N GLY A 253 2.29 -3.64 15.54
CA GLY A 253 1.32 -2.67 16.07
C GLY A 253 -0.12 -3.03 15.73
N TYR A 254 -0.96 -1.99 15.59
CA TYR A 254 -2.34 -2.16 15.12
C TYR A 254 -2.37 -2.33 13.58
N LEU A 255 -3.44 -2.97 13.10
CA LEU A 255 -3.84 -2.96 11.70
C LEU A 255 -5.12 -2.14 11.57
N SER A 256 -5.12 -1.15 10.69
CA SER A 256 -6.31 -0.39 10.36
C SER A 256 -6.55 -0.31 8.86
N TYR A 257 -7.80 -0.48 8.47
CA TYR A 257 -8.30 -0.29 7.12
C TYR A 257 -9.43 0.72 7.13
N THR A 258 -9.46 1.60 6.14
CA THR A 258 -10.55 2.54 5.89
C THR A 258 -10.87 2.58 4.39
N GLY A 259 -12.07 2.12 4.05
CA GLY A 259 -12.79 2.44 2.83
C GLY A 259 -13.91 3.43 3.12
N THR A 260 -14.54 3.94 2.06
CA THR A 260 -15.57 4.99 2.16
C THR A 260 -16.83 4.65 1.39
N THR A 261 -16.81 4.66 0.06
CA THR A 261 -17.93 4.28 -0.79
C THR A 261 -17.43 3.39 -1.91
N GLY A 262 -18.17 2.34 -2.24
CA GLY A 262 -17.80 1.36 -3.26
C GLY A 262 -17.68 -0.03 -2.67
N VAL A 263 -17.28 -1.01 -3.47
CA VAL A 263 -17.18 -2.41 -3.01
C VAL A 263 -15.78 -2.69 -2.50
N ASP A 264 -15.64 -2.84 -1.18
CA ASP A 264 -14.36 -3.18 -0.57
C ASP A 264 -14.26 -4.69 -0.31
N ASN A 265 -13.20 -5.31 -0.83
CA ASN A 265 -12.87 -6.71 -0.62
C ASN A 265 -11.59 -6.85 0.22
N ILE A 266 -11.74 -7.32 1.45
CA ILE A 266 -10.66 -7.43 2.42
C ILE A 266 -10.39 -8.89 2.73
N ASP A 267 -9.19 -9.36 2.42
CA ASP A 267 -8.73 -10.72 2.72
C ASP A 267 -7.50 -10.65 3.64
N ILE A 268 -7.69 -11.03 4.91
CA ILE A 268 -6.64 -11.04 5.93
C ILE A 268 -6.24 -12.47 6.22
N GLY A 269 -5.00 -12.77 5.83
CA GLY A 269 -4.28 -13.87 6.42
C GLY A 269 -4.38 -15.17 5.65
N ASN A 270 -4.50 -15.17 4.32
CA ASN A 270 -4.84 -16.38 3.57
C ASN A 270 -3.75 -17.48 3.54
N ALA A 271 -2.76 -17.39 4.42
CA ALA A 271 -1.66 -18.32 4.54
C ALA A 271 -1.36 -18.75 5.98
N THR A 272 -0.19 -19.36 6.18
CA THR A 272 0.17 -20.25 7.30
C THR A 272 0.43 -19.57 8.66
N GLY A 273 -0.13 -18.39 8.90
CA GLY A 273 -0.27 -17.80 10.24
C GLY A 273 0.26 -16.38 10.39
N LEU A 274 -0.54 -15.39 9.98
CA LEU A 274 -0.33 -13.97 10.31
C LEU A 274 -0.54 -13.71 11.80
N THR A 275 0.35 -12.95 12.43
CA THR A 275 0.12 -12.40 13.79
C THR A 275 -0.03 -10.89 13.74
N ILE A 276 -1.17 -10.39 14.23
CA ILE A 276 -1.42 -8.97 14.52
C ILE A 276 -1.32 -8.81 16.04
N ALA A 277 -0.28 -8.13 16.49
CA ALA A 277 -0.02 -7.96 17.93
C ALA A 277 -0.96 -6.92 18.58
N GLY A 278 -1.33 -5.88 17.83
CA GLY A 278 -2.26 -4.84 18.30
C GLY A 278 -3.73 -5.12 17.96
N THR A 279 -4.52 -4.05 18.04
CA THR A 279 -5.93 -4.04 17.61
C THR A 279 -6.02 -4.13 16.09
N ALA A 280 -7.04 -4.80 15.58
CA ALA A 280 -7.40 -4.81 14.18
C ALA A 280 -8.72 -4.05 13.98
N SER A 281 -8.75 -3.02 13.14
CA SER A 281 -9.91 -2.15 12.93
C SER A 281 -10.19 -1.95 11.45
N PHE A 282 -11.39 -2.30 11.00
CA PHE A 282 -11.80 -2.20 9.61
C PHE A 282 -13.07 -1.35 9.50
N SER A 283 -13.00 -0.27 8.74
CA SER A 283 -14.15 0.52 8.31
C SER A 283 -14.34 0.29 6.81
N LEU A 284 -15.35 -0.48 6.42
CA LEU A 284 -15.58 -0.92 5.04
C LEU A 284 -16.42 0.08 4.22
N GLY A 285 -16.87 1.18 4.83
CA GLY A 285 -17.69 2.16 4.12
C GLY A 285 -19.03 1.62 3.60
N ASP A 286 -19.70 2.41 2.75
CA ASP A 286 -20.92 2.03 2.05
C ASP A 286 -20.59 1.20 0.79
N GLY A 287 -21.34 0.13 0.57
CA GLY A 287 -21.21 -0.76 -0.58
C GLY A 287 -21.46 -2.21 -0.21
N ALA A 288 -21.32 -3.10 -1.20
CA ALA A 288 -21.45 -4.53 -0.97
C ALA A 288 -20.09 -5.13 -0.62
N ASN A 289 -19.70 -5.08 0.65
CA ASN A 289 -18.33 -5.38 1.07
C ASN A 289 -18.12 -6.84 1.46
N THR A 290 -16.90 -7.32 1.31
CA THR A 290 -16.43 -8.62 1.81
C THR A 290 -15.27 -8.44 2.79
N PHE A 291 -15.30 -9.17 3.90
CA PHE A 291 -14.24 -9.17 4.90
C PHE A 291 -13.98 -10.58 5.40
N ASP A 292 -12.81 -11.11 5.05
CA ASP A 292 -12.39 -12.45 5.38
C ASP A 292 -11.15 -12.41 6.28
N VAL A 293 -11.20 -13.17 7.37
CA VAL A 293 -10.06 -13.48 8.24
C VAL A 293 -9.94 -14.98 8.32
N THR A 294 -8.80 -15.52 7.93
CA THR A 294 -8.62 -16.97 7.86
C THR A 294 -8.43 -17.62 9.23
N ALA A 295 -8.60 -18.94 9.27
CA ALA A 295 -8.48 -19.76 10.47
C ALA A 295 -7.09 -19.75 11.15
N THR A 296 -6.04 -19.32 10.44
CA THR A 296 -4.65 -19.34 10.92
C THR A 296 -4.18 -17.98 11.46
N THR A 297 -4.93 -16.91 11.21
CA THR A 297 -4.58 -15.57 11.69
C THR A 297 -4.73 -15.47 13.21
N THR A 298 -3.80 -14.79 13.88
CA THR A 298 -3.91 -14.45 15.31
C THR A 298 -4.03 -12.94 15.47
N ILE A 299 -5.13 -12.49 16.07
CA ILE A 299 -5.34 -11.12 16.51
C ILE A 299 -5.21 -11.10 18.03
N SER A 300 -4.12 -10.51 18.52
CA SER A 300 -3.76 -10.58 19.93
C SER A 300 -4.58 -9.63 20.82
N SER A 301 -5.17 -8.59 20.23
CA SER A 301 -6.03 -7.61 20.91
C SER A 301 -7.45 -7.64 20.33
N ASN A 302 -8.15 -6.51 20.34
CA ASN A 302 -9.54 -6.43 19.87
C ASN A 302 -9.62 -6.48 18.33
N LEU A 303 -10.71 -7.05 17.81
CA LEU A 303 -11.15 -6.91 16.43
C LEU A 303 -12.37 -5.98 16.37
N THR A 304 -12.35 -4.99 15.47
CA THR A 304 -13.50 -4.14 15.17
C THR A 304 -13.74 -4.12 13.66
N VAL A 305 -14.98 -4.38 13.24
CA VAL A 305 -15.41 -4.29 11.85
C VAL A 305 -16.67 -3.43 11.79
N THR A 306 -16.63 -2.38 10.97
CA THR A 306 -17.79 -1.51 10.71
C THR A 306 -18.08 -1.54 9.21
N GLY A 307 -19.25 -2.05 8.84
CA GLY A 307 -19.80 -1.96 7.48
C GLY A 307 -20.85 -0.85 7.41
N GLY A 308 -20.87 -0.09 6.32
CA GLY A 308 -21.89 0.90 6.02
C GLY A 308 -23.15 0.28 5.42
N SER A 309 -23.88 1.08 4.66
CA SER A 309 -25.04 0.63 3.88
C SER A 309 -24.62 -0.26 2.73
N GLY A 310 -25.45 -1.22 2.32
CA GLY A 310 -25.12 -2.24 1.33
C GLY A 310 -24.98 -3.62 1.97
N GLY A 311 -24.87 -4.66 1.14
CA GLY A 311 -24.79 -6.03 1.64
C GLY A 311 -23.37 -6.41 2.06
N ASN A 312 -23.14 -6.61 3.35
CA ASN A 312 -21.81 -6.95 3.86
C ASN A 312 -21.70 -8.46 4.14
N THR A 313 -20.65 -9.11 3.65
CA THR A 313 -20.35 -10.53 3.93
C THR A 313 -19.05 -10.65 4.70
N LEU A 314 -19.11 -11.16 5.93
CA LEU A 314 -17.99 -11.25 6.85
C LEU A 314 -17.73 -12.72 7.21
N ASN A 315 -16.54 -13.24 6.95
CA ASN A 315 -16.10 -14.55 7.46
C ASN A 315 -14.91 -14.36 8.40
N ILE A 316 -15.16 -14.48 9.71
CA ILE A 316 -14.19 -14.21 10.75
C ILE A 316 -13.72 -15.53 11.35
N GLY A 317 -12.48 -15.89 11.06
CA GLY A 317 -11.78 -17.01 11.69
C GLY A 317 -10.57 -16.56 12.50
N GLY A 318 -9.69 -17.53 12.76
CA GLY A 318 -8.43 -17.28 13.43
C GLY A 318 -8.55 -17.28 14.95
N THR A 319 -7.44 -17.04 15.62
CA THR A 319 -7.40 -16.87 17.07
C THR A 319 -7.66 -15.39 17.39
N LEU A 320 -8.77 -15.11 18.08
CA LEU A 320 -9.13 -13.79 18.57
C LEU A 320 -8.96 -13.75 20.09
N ASN A 321 -7.86 -13.18 20.58
CA ASN A 321 -7.52 -13.28 22.01
C ASN A 321 -8.32 -12.34 22.93
N ALA A 322 -8.97 -11.30 22.38
CA ALA A 322 -9.74 -10.33 23.15
C ALA A 322 -11.19 -10.21 22.64
N ASN A 323 -11.76 -9.00 22.64
CA ASN A 323 -13.13 -8.76 22.21
C ASN A 323 -13.22 -8.67 20.67
N ALA A 324 -14.38 -9.02 20.14
CA ALA A 324 -14.74 -8.74 18.75
C ALA A 324 -15.99 -7.85 18.70
N SER A 325 -15.97 -6.82 17.86
CA SER A 325 -17.11 -5.92 17.64
C SER A 325 -17.41 -5.81 16.16
N VAL A 326 -18.63 -6.16 15.76
CA VAL A 326 -19.14 -6.03 14.40
C VAL A 326 -20.34 -5.10 14.41
N THR A 327 -20.31 -4.07 13.58
CA THR A 327 -21.44 -3.14 13.37
C THR A 327 -21.70 -2.97 11.88
N LEU A 328 -22.88 -3.32 11.43
CA LEU A 328 -23.25 -3.28 10.01
C LEU A 328 -24.39 -2.27 9.81
N GLY A 329 -24.40 -1.64 8.64
CA GLY A 329 -25.45 -0.73 8.20
C GLY A 329 -26.65 -1.46 7.60
N ASN A 330 -27.50 -0.69 6.93
CA ASN A 330 -28.67 -1.27 6.24
C ASN A 330 -28.22 -2.10 5.04
N GLY A 331 -28.85 -3.26 4.82
CA GLY A 331 -28.57 -4.11 3.67
C GLY A 331 -28.66 -5.59 4.05
N ILE A 332 -28.50 -6.48 3.06
CA ILE A 332 -28.48 -7.92 3.35
C ILE A 332 -27.10 -8.29 3.88
N ASN A 333 -26.99 -8.48 5.18
CA ASN A 333 -25.72 -8.77 5.84
C ASN A 333 -25.60 -10.26 6.21
N SER A 334 -24.39 -10.80 6.07
CA SER A 334 -24.04 -12.14 6.51
C SER A 334 -22.74 -12.09 7.29
N THR A 335 -22.71 -12.69 8.48
CA THR A 335 -21.51 -12.78 9.30
C THR A 335 -21.36 -14.20 9.83
N THR A 336 -20.21 -14.80 9.60
CA THR A 336 -19.86 -16.11 10.13
C THR A 336 -18.63 -15.98 11.02
N PHE A 337 -18.74 -16.38 12.27
CA PHE A 337 -17.59 -16.61 13.14
C PHE A 337 -17.25 -18.10 13.13
N THR A 338 -16.02 -18.47 12.77
CA THR A 338 -15.54 -19.86 12.85
C THR A 338 -14.75 -20.14 14.14
N THR A 339 -14.53 -19.10 14.95
CA THR A 339 -13.89 -19.17 16.27
C THR A 339 -14.61 -18.25 17.26
N SER A 340 -14.54 -18.55 18.55
CA SER A 340 -15.02 -17.64 19.60
C SER A 340 -13.95 -16.63 19.97
N PRO A 341 -14.28 -15.32 20.08
CA PRO A 341 -13.42 -14.36 20.75
C PRO A 341 -13.11 -14.79 22.19
N GLY A 342 -11.90 -14.51 22.67
CA GLY A 342 -11.51 -14.74 24.06
C GLY A 342 -12.30 -13.87 25.06
N GLY A 343 -12.88 -12.77 24.58
CA GLY A 343 -13.73 -11.86 25.35
C GLY A 343 -15.18 -11.81 24.87
N LEU A 344 -15.77 -10.61 24.89
CA LEU A 344 -17.14 -10.36 24.45
C LEU A 344 -17.20 -10.25 22.92
N LEU A 345 -18.16 -10.93 22.31
CA LEU A 345 -18.62 -10.68 20.94
C LEU A 345 -19.77 -9.67 20.96
N THR A 346 -19.53 -8.45 20.45
CA THR A 346 -20.59 -7.47 20.18
C THR A 346 -20.98 -7.54 18.71
N TYR A 347 -22.27 -7.70 18.42
CA TYR A 347 -22.78 -7.72 17.05
C TYR A 347 -23.99 -6.78 16.91
N ARG A 348 -23.96 -5.96 15.87
CA ARG A 348 -25.05 -5.05 15.46
C ARG A 348 -25.33 -5.28 13.98
N GLY A 349 -26.47 -5.92 13.65
CA GLY A 349 -26.80 -6.37 12.28
C GLY A 349 -27.23 -5.27 11.31
N GLY A 350 -27.76 -4.15 11.80
CA GLY A 350 -28.38 -3.14 10.94
C GLY A 350 -29.85 -3.47 10.65
N ASN A 351 -30.50 -2.73 9.73
CA ASN A 351 -31.86 -3.04 9.29
C ASN A 351 -31.84 -3.91 8.04
N THR A 352 -32.99 -4.53 7.76
CA THR A 352 -33.27 -5.46 6.67
C THR A 352 -32.87 -6.90 7.02
N GLN A 353 -32.29 -7.68 6.11
CA GLN A 353 -31.99 -9.09 6.39
C GLN A 353 -30.58 -9.25 6.93
N ASP A 354 -30.45 -9.83 8.13
CA ASP A 354 -29.15 -10.12 8.72
C ASP A 354 -29.03 -11.58 9.13
N THR A 355 -27.90 -12.20 8.82
CA THR A 355 -27.56 -13.53 9.32
C THR A 355 -26.29 -13.46 10.14
N LEU A 356 -26.35 -13.92 11.39
CA LEU A 356 -25.18 -14.19 12.21
C LEU A 356 -25.07 -15.70 12.45
N THR A 357 -23.95 -16.27 12.03
CA THR A 357 -23.62 -17.68 12.21
C THR A 357 -22.43 -17.80 13.16
N LEU A 358 -22.61 -18.53 14.26
CA LEU A 358 -21.56 -18.85 15.23
C LEU A 358 -21.18 -20.32 15.05
N ASN A 359 -20.10 -20.56 14.30
CA ASN A 359 -19.70 -21.85 13.76
C ASN A 359 -18.34 -22.32 14.31
N ALA A 360 -18.23 -22.45 15.63
CA ALA A 360 -16.99 -22.86 16.29
C ALA A 360 -17.22 -24.10 17.18
N THR A 361 -16.59 -25.21 16.81
CA THR A 361 -16.72 -26.50 17.52
C THR A 361 -16.15 -26.41 18.94
N GLY A 362 -16.95 -26.78 19.95
CA GLY A 362 -16.52 -26.80 21.35
C GLY A 362 -16.26 -25.43 21.97
N ALA A 363 -16.62 -24.35 21.28
CA ALA A 363 -16.37 -22.98 21.72
C ALA A 363 -17.50 -22.44 22.61
N THR A 364 -17.17 -21.48 23.47
CA THR A 364 -18.16 -20.74 24.26
C THR A 364 -18.21 -19.29 23.79
N PHE A 365 -19.37 -18.85 23.32
CA PHE A 365 -19.59 -17.47 22.90
C PHE A 365 -20.22 -16.66 24.03
N ASN A 366 -19.52 -15.64 24.50
CA ASN A 366 -20.11 -14.58 25.33
C ASN A 366 -20.55 -13.44 24.42
N VAL A 367 -21.86 -13.18 24.33
CA VAL A 367 -22.41 -12.32 23.28
C VAL A 367 -23.22 -11.13 23.79
N ASP A 368 -23.14 -10.03 23.03
CA ASP A 368 -24.07 -8.91 23.02
C ASP A 368 -24.54 -8.71 21.58
N ILE A 369 -25.67 -9.32 21.21
CA ILE A 369 -26.24 -9.28 19.87
C ILE A 369 -27.47 -8.37 19.87
N LEU A 370 -27.52 -7.45 18.91
CA LEU A 370 -28.69 -6.65 18.59
C LEU A 370 -28.89 -6.59 17.07
N PHE A 371 -29.98 -7.16 16.60
CA PHE A 371 -30.46 -6.94 15.23
C PHE A 371 -31.28 -5.66 15.13
N GLY A 372 -31.46 -5.14 13.91
CA GLY A 372 -32.27 -3.94 13.67
C GLY A 372 -33.76 -4.15 13.87
N THR A 373 -34.54 -3.15 13.45
CA THR A 373 -35.99 -3.08 13.72
C THR A 373 -36.86 -3.57 12.57
N SER A 374 -36.28 -4.00 11.45
CA SER A 374 -37.04 -4.40 10.27
C SER A 374 -36.30 -5.48 9.49
N GLY A 375 -37.06 -6.32 8.79
CA GLY A 375 -36.55 -7.43 7.97
C GLY A 375 -36.53 -8.76 8.71
N THR A 376 -35.75 -9.70 8.18
CA THR A 376 -35.63 -11.06 8.70
C THR A 376 -34.23 -11.27 9.26
N HIS A 377 -34.13 -11.54 10.55
CA HIS A 377 -32.85 -11.78 11.21
C HIS A 377 -32.73 -13.24 11.63
N VAL A 378 -31.55 -13.81 11.40
CA VAL A 378 -31.27 -15.20 11.75
C VAL A 378 -30.00 -15.26 12.58
N LEU A 379 -30.12 -15.75 13.81
CA LEU A 379 -29.00 -16.20 14.61
C LEU A 379 -28.91 -17.72 14.52
N THR A 380 -27.82 -18.23 13.97
CA THR A 380 -27.54 -19.66 13.87
C THR A 380 -26.31 -20.01 14.67
N MET A 381 -26.40 -21.05 15.49
CA MET A 381 -25.24 -21.76 16.04
C MET A 381 -25.00 -22.97 15.15
N THR A 382 -23.79 -23.21 14.64
CA THR A 382 -23.49 -24.39 13.82
C THR A 382 -22.30 -25.13 14.42
N ASN A 383 -22.30 -26.47 14.36
CA ASN A 383 -21.40 -27.39 15.09
C ASN A 383 -21.74 -27.54 16.58
N GLY A 384 -22.82 -28.25 16.92
CA GLY A 384 -22.77 -29.72 16.97
C GLY A 384 -21.91 -30.18 18.16
N THR A 385 -22.55 -30.59 19.26
CA THR A 385 -21.94 -31.08 20.52
C THR A 385 -20.79 -30.25 21.12
N GLY A 386 -21.10 -29.50 22.18
CA GLY A 386 -20.10 -28.85 23.03
C GLY A 386 -19.91 -27.35 22.80
N ALA A 387 -20.47 -26.78 21.73
CA ALA A 387 -20.59 -25.32 21.60
C ALA A 387 -21.58 -24.78 22.65
N SER A 388 -21.30 -23.61 23.20
CA SER A 388 -22.19 -22.95 24.16
C SER A 388 -22.31 -21.44 23.94
N ILE A 389 -23.40 -20.85 24.43
CA ILE A 389 -23.68 -19.41 24.31
C ILE A 389 -24.16 -18.83 25.65
N THR A 390 -23.67 -17.65 25.99
CA THR A 390 -24.06 -16.84 27.17
C THR A 390 -24.17 -15.37 26.78
N GLY A 391 -24.80 -14.53 27.62
CA GLY A 391 -24.99 -13.10 27.37
C GLY A 391 -26.40 -12.74 26.91
N LYS A 392 -26.53 -11.94 25.85
CA LYS A 392 -27.84 -11.48 25.35
C LYS A 392 -27.92 -11.46 23.83
N ALA A 393 -29.08 -11.84 23.30
CA ALA A 393 -29.43 -11.67 21.90
C ALA A 393 -30.83 -11.04 21.78
N MET A 394 -30.91 -9.92 21.09
CA MET A 394 -32.14 -9.15 20.95
C MET A 394 -32.38 -8.77 19.49
N SER A 395 -33.64 -8.56 19.16
CA SER A 395 -34.07 -7.96 17.90
C SER A 395 -34.89 -6.70 18.17
N GLY A 396 -34.81 -5.73 17.26
CA GLY A 396 -35.67 -4.56 17.30
C GLY A 396 -37.10 -4.92 16.88
N THR A 397 -38.10 -4.30 17.49
CA THR A 397 -39.49 -4.43 17.03
C THR A 397 -39.78 -3.39 15.95
N PRO A 398 -40.46 -3.72 14.83
CA PRO A 398 -41.18 -4.97 14.50
C PRO A 398 -40.46 -5.96 13.53
N ALA A 399 -39.24 -6.44 13.81
CA ALA A 399 -38.56 -7.41 12.93
C ALA A 399 -39.09 -8.85 13.08
N THR A 400 -38.83 -9.71 12.08
CA THR A 400 -38.99 -11.17 12.19
C THR A 400 -37.64 -11.79 12.53
N SER A 401 -37.53 -12.53 13.63
CA SER A 401 -36.24 -13.07 14.09
C SER A 401 -36.32 -14.56 14.40
N THR A 402 -35.30 -15.30 13.98
CA THR A 402 -35.19 -16.75 14.18
C THR A 402 -33.90 -17.07 14.91
N PHE A 403 -33.98 -17.89 15.95
CA PHE A 403 -32.83 -18.46 16.63
C PHE A 403 -32.75 -19.97 16.37
N ASN A 404 -31.73 -20.38 15.61
CA ASN A 404 -31.44 -21.78 15.32
C ASN A 404 -30.31 -22.27 16.24
N GLN A 405 -30.67 -22.94 17.33
CA GLN A 405 -29.72 -23.40 18.34
C GLN A 405 -28.84 -24.58 17.89
N ASN A 406 -29.34 -25.45 17.00
CA ASN A 406 -28.65 -26.65 16.48
C ASN A 406 -27.79 -27.40 17.52
N ASP A 407 -28.41 -27.82 18.63
CA ASP A 407 -27.79 -28.58 19.73
C ASP A 407 -26.70 -27.86 20.55
N ALA A 408 -26.47 -26.55 20.33
CA ALA A 408 -25.60 -25.76 21.21
C ALA A 408 -26.18 -25.68 22.63
N THR A 409 -25.32 -25.56 23.66
CA THR A 409 -25.76 -25.41 25.06
C THR A 409 -26.01 -23.94 25.40
N ILE A 410 -27.17 -23.61 25.96
CA ILE A 410 -27.44 -22.28 26.50
C ILE A 410 -26.95 -22.21 27.94
N VAL A 411 -26.07 -21.26 28.24
CA VAL A 411 -25.42 -21.12 29.56
C VAL A 411 -25.89 -19.83 30.23
N SER A 412 -26.34 -19.96 31.47
CA SER A 412 -26.77 -18.81 32.27
C SER A 412 -25.59 -17.89 32.61
N PRO A 413 -25.78 -16.55 32.53
CA PRO A 413 -27.00 -15.87 32.11
C PRO A 413 -27.12 -15.83 30.58
N PHE A 414 -28.27 -16.22 30.03
CA PHE A 414 -28.60 -15.96 28.62
C PHE A 414 -30.00 -15.39 28.51
N THR A 415 -30.15 -14.27 27.82
CA THR A 415 -31.46 -13.64 27.55
C THR A 415 -31.67 -13.53 26.05
N ILE A 416 -32.85 -13.94 25.59
CA ILE A 416 -33.27 -13.80 24.20
C ILE A 416 -34.60 -13.03 24.11
N ASN A 417 -34.68 -12.07 23.19
CA ASN A 417 -35.90 -11.32 22.89
C ASN A 417 -35.98 -11.07 21.37
N PHE A 418 -36.62 -11.99 20.65
CA PHE A 418 -36.74 -12.03 19.19
C PHE A 418 -38.20 -11.88 18.76
#